data_AF-G1VDE6-F1
#
_entry.id   AF-G1VDE6-F1
#
_cell.length_a   1.000
_cell.length_b   1.000
_cell.length_c   1.000
_cell.angle_alpha   90.00
_cell.angle_beta   90.00
_cell.angle_gamma   90.00
#
_symmetry.space_group_name_H-M   'P 1'
#
loop_
_entity.id
_entity.type
_entity.pdbx_description
1 polymer ?
#
loop_
_entity_poly.entity_id
_entity_poly.type
_entity_poly.pdbx_seq_one_letter_code
_entity_poly.pdbx_strand_id
1 'polypeptide(L)'
;MNVYSSLKASQIDLKRTKARGVEGLKHFLEYAEQQVLINTSNNHKENSDYIISEQIADALKAHGHIVNTNVGRSNFKVDVAIADAVNNDNYVMGILLDGEVYHNTQTTRDREIVQPTVLNLLGWKIMRVWSVDWINNPERVIARIEKVLQQNGKLEKTFVKNTTFDVTKEKVEKIESNEKGYHTYQGLEDTDAMSDEVLAKKILACEQPMTLMYLCRCICVHRGAARVTSSLVASVKDIADRLLFVQEIGNSTILWTDKACADSFSGYRQAHGRDITEIPLIEIMNAIILTVREQLSIKTDALTLLVAKRLGFSRRGSKVDQALKEGLEALLRSKSILETDGFVRLPE
;
A
#
# COMPACT_ATOMS: atom_id res chain seq x y z
N MET A 1 19.81 34.54 -2.76
CA MET A 1 20.13 33.48 -1.80
C MET A 1 21.65 33.41 -1.70
N ASN A 2 22.22 33.38 -0.49
CA ASN A 2 23.67 33.28 -0.30
C ASN A 2 23.99 31.89 0.27
N VAL A 3 24.79 31.10 -0.45
CA VAL A 3 25.18 29.74 -0.05
C VAL A 3 26.67 29.72 0.27
N TYR A 4 27.03 29.22 1.44
CA TYR A 4 28.41 28.99 1.85
C TYR A 4 28.66 27.49 1.95
N SER A 5 29.61 26.98 1.17
CA SER A 5 29.95 25.55 1.10
C SER A 5 31.47 25.39 1.08
N SER A 6 31.97 24.37 1.78
CA SER A 6 33.38 23.95 1.71
C SER A 6 33.71 23.10 0.48
N LEU A 7 32.70 22.80 -0.35
CA LEU A 7 32.79 21.95 -1.55
C LEU A 7 32.11 22.64 -2.74
N LYS A 8 32.73 22.54 -3.91
CA LYS A 8 32.16 22.96 -5.20
C LYS A 8 31.43 21.81 -5.88
N ALA A 9 30.45 22.14 -6.72
CA ALA A 9 29.71 21.12 -7.45
C ALA A 9 30.59 20.21 -8.34
N SER A 10 31.63 20.79 -8.98
CA SER A 10 32.57 20.04 -9.81
C SER A 10 33.39 19.00 -9.05
N GLN A 11 33.48 19.12 -7.72
CA GLN A 11 34.16 18.17 -6.85
C GLN A 11 33.29 16.95 -6.50
N ILE A 12 32.00 16.95 -6.88
CA ILE A 12 31.08 15.85 -6.67
C ILE A 12 31.01 14.98 -7.93
N ASP A 13 31.59 13.78 -7.84
CA ASP A 13 31.56 12.79 -8.91
C ASP A 13 30.40 11.80 -8.74
N LEU A 14 29.40 11.90 -9.61
CA LEU A 14 28.22 11.03 -9.63
C LEU A 14 28.54 9.61 -10.12
N LYS A 15 29.69 9.36 -10.74
CA LYS A 15 30.08 7.99 -11.12
C LYS A 15 30.43 7.14 -9.90
N ARG A 16 30.78 7.78 -8.77
CA ARG A 16 31.21 7.11 -7.54
C ARG A 16 30.07 6.81 -6.56
N THR A 17 28.86 7.30 -6.81
CA THR A 17 27.71 7.11 -5.92
C THR A 17 26.37 7.16 -6.66
N LYS A 18 25.45 6.27 -6.29
CA LYS A 18 24.07 6.24 -6.83
C LYS A 18 23.06 6.95 -5.90
N ALA A 19 23.53 7.61 -4.85
CA ALA A 19 22.65 8.26 -3.89
C ALA A 19 22.06 9.55 -4.46
N ARG A 20 20.72 9.58 -4.62
CA ARG A 20 19.96 10.76 -5.11
C ARG A 20 20.23 12.04 -4.33
N GLY A 21 20.55 11.95 -3.03
CA GLY A 21 20.88 13.12 -2.22
C GLY A 21 22.18 13.81 -2.64
N VAL A 22 23.19 13.04 -3.06
CA VAL A 22 24.47 13.58 -3.53
C VAL A 22 24.33 14.22 -4.90
N GLU A 23 23.48 13.63 -5.76
CA GLU A 23 23.05 14.21 -7.03
C GLU A 23 22.33 15.54 -6.83
N GLY A 24 21.36 15.59 -5.92
CA GLY A 24 20.63 16.82 -5.59
C GLY A 24 21.53 17.92 -5.03
N LEU A 25 22.47 17.58 -4.14
CA LEU A 25 23.43 18.54 -3.59
C LEU A 25 24.34 19.12 -4.67
N LYS A 26 24.81 18.29 -5.61
CA LYS A 26 25.60 18.75 -6.74
C LYS A 26 24.83 19.77 -7.57
N HIS A 27 23.63 19.41 -8.04
CA HIS A 27 22.81 20.31 -8.87
C HIS A 27 22.44 21.60 -8.12
N PHE A 28 22.20 21.52 -6.81
CA PHE A 28 21.93 22.72 -6.00
C PHE A 28 23.14 23.67 -5.93
N LEU A 29 24.35 23.13 -5.75
CA LEU A 29 25.58 23.94 -5.74
C LEU A 29 25.88 24.51 -7.14
N GLU A 30 25.63 23.76 -8.22
CA GLU A 30 25.74 24.27 -9.60
C GLU A 30 24.77 25.43 -9.83
N TYR A 31 23.53 25.29 -9.37
CA TYR A 31 22.53 26.36 -9.44
C TYR A 31 22.95 27.59 -8.62
N ALA A 32 23.45 27.39 -7.40
CA ALA A 32 23.91 28.49 -6.55
C ALA A 32 25.11 29.23 -7.16
N GLU A 33 26.00 28.54 -7.87
CA GLU A 33 27.17 29.12 -8.55
C GLU A 33 26.80 29.83 -9.86
N GLN A 34 25.96 29.22 -10.70
CA GLN A 34 25.69 29.68 -12.07
C GLN A 34 24.39 30.48 -12.20
N GLN A 35 23.49 30.39 -11.23
CA GLN A 35 22.11 30.90 -11.27
C GLN A 35 21.28 30.37 -12.46
N VAL A 36 21.76 29.32 -13.13
CA VAL A 36 21.06 28.65 -14.21
C VAL A 36 20.51 27.34 -13.66
N LEU A 37 19.19 27.19 -13.68
CA LEU A 37 18.57 25.89 -13.50
C LEU A 37 18.86 25.07 -14.75
N ILE A 38 19.63 23.99 -14.61
CA ILE A 38 19.67 22.96 -15.63
C ILE A 38 18.26 22.38 -15.66
N ASN A 39 17.45 22.83 -16.62
CA ASN A 39 16.27 22.10 -17.02
C ASN A 39 16.79 20.77 -17.56
N THR A 40 16.78 19.72 -16.73
CA THR A 40 16.52 18.40 -17.28
C THR A 40 15.18 18.57 -17.98
N SER A 41 15.22 18.75 -19.29
CA SER A 41 14.05 18.63 -20.13
C SER A 41 13.42 17.30 -19.75
N ASN A 42 12.35 17.37 -18.95
CA ASN A 42 11.34 16.34 -19.00
C ASN A 42 10.97 16.34 -20.47
N ASN A 43 11.49 15.37 -21.22
CA ASN A 43 11.01 15.10 -22.55
C ASN A 43 9.51 15.00 -22.40
N HIS A 44 8.81 16.06 -22.84
CA HIS A 44 7.38 16.08 -22.98
C HIS A 44 7.10 15.01 -24.03
N LYS A 45 6.94 13.76 -23.58
CA LYS A 45 6.00 12.89 -24.27
C LYS A 45 4.70 13.65 -24.20
N GLU A 46 4.16 13.98 -25.37
CA GLU A 46 2.79 14.45 -25.53
C GLU A 46 1.86 13.37 -24.95
N ASN A 47 1.70 13.40 -23.64
CA ASN A 47 0.80 12.52 -22.92
C ASN A 47 -0.62 13.02 -23.16
N SER A 48 -1.55 12.11 -23.44
CA SER A 48 -2.98 12.40 -23.66
C SER A 48 -3.59 13.26 -22.55
N ASP A 49 -3.11 13.10 -21.32
CA ASP A 49 -3.54 13.89 -20.15
C ASP A 49 -3.32 15.39 -20.36
N TYR A 50 -2.18 15.74 -20.96
CA TYR A 50 -1.83 17.12 -21.20
C TYR A 50 -2.83 17.75 -22.17
N ILE A 51 -3.23 16.99 -23.20
CA ILE A 51 -4.21 17.44 -24.20
C ILE A 51 -5.56 17.74 -23.56
N ILE A 52 -6.10 16.83 -22.74
CA ILE A 52 -7.40 17.05 -22.08
C ILE A 52 -7.30 18.20 -21.07
N SER A 53 -6.22 18.25 -20.28
CA SER A 53 -6.01 19.33 -19.31
C SER A 53 -5.92 20.70 -19.99
N GLU A 54 -5.25 20.80 -21.14
CA GLU A 54 -5.15 22.02 -21.93
C GLU A 54 -6.48 22.41 -22.56
N GLN A 55 -7.23 21.45 -23.12
CA GLN A 55 -8.58 21.73 -23.65
C GLN A 55 -9.53 22.28 -22.59
N ILE A 56 -9.53 21.68 -21.40
CA ILE A 56 -10.34 22.17 -20.27
C ILE A 56 -9.87 23.57 -19.87
N ALA A 57 -8.56 23.79 -19.79
CA ALA A 57 -8.01 25.09 -19.43
C ALA A 57 -8.36 26.17 -20.46
N ASP A 58 -8.28 25.89 -21.74
CA ASP A 58 -8.60 26.84 -22.81
C ASP A 58 -10.09 27.15 -22.88
N ALA A 59 -10.95 26.14 -22.67
CA ALA A 59 -12.39 26.36 -22.55
C ALA A 59 -12.72 27.27 -21.35
N LEU A 60 -12.11 27.06 -20.18
CA LEU A 60 -12.30 27.90 -19.01
C LEU A 60 -11.73 29.32 -19.22
N LYS A 61 -10.60 29.47 -19.92
CA LYS A 61 -10.06 30.79 -20.31
C LYS A 61 -11.02 31.55 -21.22
N ALA A 62 -11.64 30.85 -22.18
CA ALA A 62 -12.66 31.46 -23.05
C ALA A 62 -13.90 31.96 -22.27
N HIS A 63 -14.20 31.35 -21.12
CA HIS A 63 -15.24 31.79 -20.19
C HIS A 63 -14.76 32.88 -19.21
N GLY A 64 -13.54 33.41 -19.37
CA GLY A 64 -13.01 34.53 -18.60
C GLY A 64 -12.31 34.15 -17.30
N HIS A 65 -12.01 32.86 -17.07
CA HIS A 65 -11.24 32.42 -15.92
C HIS A 65 -9.73 32.42 -16.19
N ILE A 66 -8.93 32.73 -15.17
CA ILE A 66 -7.47 32.56 -15.26
C ILE A 66 -7.14 31.14 -14.79
N VAL A 67 -6.47 30.38 -15.66
CA VAL A 67 -6.25 28.94 -15.45
C VAL A 67 -4.81 28.56 -15.74
N ASN A 68 -4.23 27.75 -14.86
CA ASN A 68 -2.93 27.11 -15.03
C ASN A 68 -3.10 25.59 -15.04
N THR A 69 -2.27 24.89 -15.81
CA THR A 69 -2.24 23.42 -15.83
C THR A 69 -1.02 22.89 -15.09
N ASN A 70 -1.10 21.64 -14.64
CA ASN A 70 0.00 20.88 -14.06
C ASN A 70 0.69 21.59 -12.87
N VAL A 71 -0.11 22.13 -11.95
CA VAL A 71 0.35 22.96 -10.83
C VAL A 71 0.84 22.08 -9.68
N GLY A 72 2.11 22.27 -9.31
CA GLY A 72 2.72 21.61 -8.16
C GLY A 72 4.22 21.34 -8.34
N ARG A 73 4.92 21.08 -7.23
CA ARG A 73 6.36 20.76 -7.22
C ARG A 73 6.66 19.28 -6.98
N SER A 74 5.63 18.49 -6.66
CA SER A 74 5.77 17.05 -6.42
C SER A 74 5.51 16.26 -7.71
N ASN A 75 5.67 14.94 -7.66
CA ASN A 75 5.26 14.06 -8.76
C ASN A 75 3.74 14.02 -8.93
N PHE A 76 2.99 14.31 -7.87
CA PHE A 76 1.55 14.52 -7.90
C PHE A 76 1.27 16.03 -8.02
N LYS A 77 0.54 16.41 -9.06
CA LYS A 77 0.22 17.79 -9.40
C LYS A 77 -1.27 17.92 -9.66
N VAL A 78 -1.79 19.13 -9.52
CA VAL A 78 -3.16 19.45 -9.89
C VAL A 78 -3.20 19.65 -11.40
N ASP A 79 -4.03 18.88 -12.09
CA ASP A 79 -4.06 18.87 -13.56
C ASP A 79 -4.49 20.23 -14.12
N VAL A 80 -5.55 20.82 -13.57
CA VAL A 80 -6.04 22.15 -13.94
C VAL A 80 -6.38 22.94 -12.67
N ALA A 81 -5.84 24.15 -12.53
CA ALA A 81 -6.03 25.02 -11.38
C ALA A 81 -6.59 26.37 -11.82
N ILE A 82 -7.69 26.78 -11.19
CA ILE A 82 -8.39 28.03 -11.48
C ILE A 82 -7.93 29.08 -10.46
N ALA A 83 -7.32 30.16 -10.94
CA ALA A 83 -6.79 31.25 -10.13
C ALA A 83 -7.89 32.24 -9.72
N ASP A 84 -7.66 32.95 -8.61
CA ASP A 84 -8.54 34.03 -8.16
C ASP A 84 -8.34 35.27 -9.05
N ALA A 85 -9.45 35.85 -9.53
CA ALA A 85 -9.43 37.04 -10.37
C ALA A 85 -8.83 38.27 -9.64
N VAL A 86 -8.85 38.27 -8.30
CA VAL A 86 -8.32 39.37 -7.48
C VAL A 86 -6.83 39.17 -7.13
N ASN A 87 -6.39 37.93 -6.99
CA ASN A 87 -4.99 37.60 -6.69
C ASN A 87 -4.52 36.39 -7.50
N ASN A 88 -3.75 36.66 -8.55
CA ASN A 88 -3.32 35.67 -9.52
C ASN A 88 -2.37 34.60 -8.96
N ASP A 89 -1.82 34.81 -7.75
CA ASP A 89 -0.96 33.83 -7.08
C ASP A 89 -1.73 32.80 -6.25
N ASN A 90 -3.05 32.98 -6.07
CA ASN A 90 -3.90 32.08 -5.30
C ASN A 90 -4.87 31.31 -6.20
N TYR A 91 -5.12 30.05 -5.86
CA TYR A 91 -6.05 29.18 -6.57
C TYR A 91 -7.34 28.98 -5.78
N VAL A 92 -8.46 29.12 -6.47
CA VAL A 92 -9.82 28.96 -5.92
C VAL A 92 -10.26 27.50 -5.99
N MET A 93 -9.81 26.79 -7.03
CA MET A 93 -10.17 25.39 -7.26
C MET A 93 -9.09 24.66 -8.03
N GLY A 94 -8.84 23.41 -7.65
CA GLY A 94 -8.11 22.43 -8.45
C GLY A 94 -9.05 21.40 -9.05
N ILE A 95 -8.74 20.96 -10.25
CA ILE A 95 -9.43 19.89 -10.97
C ILE A 95 -8.43 18.74 -11.14
N LEU A 96 -8.86 17.54 -10.77
CA LEU A 96 -8.13 16.30 -10.99
C LEU A 96 -8.80 15.48 -12.09
N LEU A 97 -7.98 14.96 -13.00
CA LEU A 97 -8.34 14.15 -14.14
C LEU A 97 -7.98 12.67 -13.92
N ASP A 98 -8.58 11.80 -14.72
CA ASP A 98 -8.37 10.36 -14.75
C ASP A 98 -7.24 9.94 -15.72
N GLY A 99 -6.19 10.75 -15.77
CA GLY A 99 -5.05 10.54 -16.66
C GLY A 99 -4.09 9.42 -16.26
N GLU A 100 -2.94 9.38 -16.91
CA GLU A 100 -1.78 8.55 -16.63
C GLU A 100 -1.37 8.62 -15.15
N VAL A 101 -1.37 9.80 -14.49
CA VAL A 101 -1.06 9.90 -13.05
C VAL A 101 -2.07 9.12 -12.21
N TYR A 102 -3.35 9.26 -12.53
CA TYR A 102 -4.44 8.52 -11.88
C TYR A 102 -4.34 7.00 -12.14
N HIS A 103 -4.02 6.61 -13.38
CA HIS A 103 -3.85 5.22 -13.79
C HIS A 103 -2.60 4.54 -13.17
N ASN A 104 -1.51 5.30 -13.07
CA ASN A 104 -0.24 4.83 -12.51
C ASN A 104 -0.26 4.78 -10.97
N THR A 105 -1.21 5.47 -10.32
CA THR A 105 -1.37 5.39 -8.87
C THR A 105 -1.73 3.95 -8.46
N GLN A 106 -0.96 3.42 -7.51
CA GLN A 106 -0.89 1.99 -7.25
C GLN A 106 -2.13 1.42 -6.53
N THR A 107 -2.75 2.23 -5.68
CA THR A 107 -3.88 1.84 -4.86
C THR A 107 -5.08 2.74 -5.13
N THR A 108 -6.29 2.16 -5.06
CA THR A 108 -7.51 2.93 -5.23
C THR A 108 -7.72 3.90 -4.08
N ARG A 109 -7.38 3.49 -2.85
CA ARG A 109 -7.38 4.38 -1.69
C ARG A 109 -6.54 5.63 -1.92
N ASP A 110 -5.34 5.49 -2.50
CA ASP A 110 -4.46 6.64 -2.72
C ASP A 110 -5.07 7.63 -3.72
N ARG A 111 -5.58 7.16 -4.86
CA ARG A 111 -6.16 8.03 -5.90
C ARG A 111 -7.53 8.60 -5.54
N GLU A 112 -8.35 7.84 -4.82
CA GLU A 112 -9.73 8.25 -4.52
C GLU A 112 -9.87 9.02 -3.21
N ILE A 113 -9.08 8.67 -2.20
CA ILE A 113 -9.26 9.16 -0.83
C ILE A 113 -8.06 10.02 -0.43
N VAL A 114 -6.85 9.47 -0.45
CA VAL A 114 -5.66 10.14 0.12
C VAL A 114 -5.31 11.41 -0.65
N GLN A 115 -5.16 11.32 -1.96
CA GLN A 115 -4.78 12.44 -2.82
C GLN A 115 -5.73 13.64 -2.68
N PRO A 116 -7.06 13.50 -2.85
CA PRO A 116 -7.99 14.59 -2.60
C PRO A 116 -7.98 15.11 -1.16
N THR A 117 -7.85 14.23 -0.17
CA THR A 117 -7.84 14.62 1.26
C THR A 117 -6.64 15.49 1.60
N VAL A 118 -5.44 15.12 1.12
CA VAL A 118 -4.22 15.91 1.33
C VAL A 118 -4.34 17.29 0.69
N LEU A 119 -4.84 17.38 -0.54
CA LEU A 119 -5.06 18.66 -1.21
C LEU A 119 -6.07 19.53 -0.45
N ASN A 120 -7.19 18.94 0.01
CA ASN A 120 -8.17 19.64 0.84
C ASN A 120 -7.58 20.17 2.15
N LEU A 121 -6.71 19.38 2.82
CA LEU A 121 -5.99 19.81 4.03
C LEU A 121 -5.03 20.98 3.76
N LEU A 122 -4.43 21.02 2.57
CA LEU A 122 -3.60 22.15 2.10
C LEU A 122 -4.44 23.37 1.67
N GLY A 123 -5.75 23.32 1.84
CA GLY A 123 -6.67 24.42 1.52
C GLY A 123 -7.13 24.44 0.06
N TRP A 124 -6.76 23.45 -0.75
CA TRP A 124 -7.28 23.35 -2.11
C TRP A 124 -8.72 22.85 -2.09
N LYS A 125 -9.59 23.49 -2.85
CA LYS A 125 -10.88 22.90 -3.17
C LYS A 125 -10.76 22.05 -4.43
N ILE A 126 -10.94 20.74 -4.30
CA ILE A 126 -10.74 19.82 -5.41
C ILE A 126 -12.06 19.32 -6.02
N MET A 127 -12.11 19.28 -7.35
CA MET A 127 -13.16 18.63 -8.13
C MET A 127 -12.55 17.53 -9.01
N ARG A 128 -13.22 16.39 -9.13
CA ARG A 128 -12.88 15.34 -10.11
C ARG A 128 -13.61 15.59 -11.43
N VAL A 129 -12.91 15.45 -12.55
CA VAL A 129 -13.49 15.41 -13.90
C VAL A 129 -12.97 14.18 -14.62
N TRP A 130 -13.87 13.39 -15.20
CA TRP A 130 -13.52 12.21 -15.99
C TRP A 130 -13.36 12.62 -17.45
N SER A 131 -12.32 12.12 -18.11
CA SER A 131 -12.04 12.31 -19.54
C SER A 131 -13.24 11.93 -20.41
N VAL A 132 -13.94 10.85 -20.05
CA VAL A 132 -15.16 10.39 -20.72
C VAL A 132 -16.30 11.41 -20.60
N ASP A 133 -16.47 12.05 -19.44
CA ASP A 133 -17.47 13.12 -19.27
C ASP A 133 -17.15 14.31 -20.16
N TRP A 134 -15.86 14.69 -20.22
CA TRP A 134 -15.40 15.81 -21.03
C TRP A 134 -15.63 15.56 -22.52
N ILE A 135 -15.20 14.41 -23.04
CA ILE A 135 -15.35 14.07 -24.47
C ILE A 135 -16.83 14.03 -24.89
N ASN A 136 -17.70 13.51 -24.02
CA ASN A 136 -19.12 13.38 -24.33
C ASN A 136 -19.86 14.71 -24.32
N ASN A 137 -19.57 15.59 -23.36
CA ASN A 137 -20.24 16.89 -23.24
C ASN A 137 -19.39 17.93 -22.50
N PRO A 138 -18.49 18.65 -23.20
CA PRO A 138 -17.63 19.66 -22.60
C PRO A 138 -18.42 20.79 -21.93
N GLU A 139 -19.48 21.29 -22.58
CA GLU A 139 -20.29 22.39 -22.05
C GLU A 139 -20.93 22.04 -20.70
N ARG A 140 -21.43 20.79 -20.55
CA ARG A 140 -21.98 20.32 -19.28
C ARG A 140 -20.93 20.29 -18.19
N VAL A 141 -19.69 19.91 -18.51
CA VAL A 141 -18.58 19.89 -17.55
C VAL A 141 -18.20 21.31 -17.13
N ILE A 142 -18.09 22.25 -18.07
CA ILE A 142 -17.84 23.67 -17.78
C ILE A 142 -18.94 24.25 -16.90
N ALA A 143 -20.21 24.07 -17.27
CA ALA A 143 -21.33 24.54 -16.46
C ALA A 143 -21.33 23.93 -15.04
N ARG A 144 -20.89 22.67 -14.89
CA ARG A 144 -20.71 22.03 -13.58
C ARG A 144 -19.59 22.70 -12.78
N ILE A 145 -18.46 23.00 -13.41
CA ILE A 145 -17.32 23.70 -12.77
C ILE A 145 -17.75 25.09 -12.31
N GLU A 146 -18.34 25.89 -13.20
CA GLU A 146 -18.83 27.24 -12.89
C GLU A 146 -19.86 27.25 -11.76
N LYS A 147 -20.79 26.29 -11.76
CA LYS A 147 -21.76 26.15 -10.67
C LYS A 147 -21.09 25.98 -9.32
N VAL A 148 -20.03 25.17 -9.23
CA VAL A 148 -19.29 24.98 -7.98
C VAL A 148 -18.46 26.21 -7.63
N LEU A 149 -17.88 26.90 -8.62
CA LEU A 149 -17.19 28.19 -8.40
C LEU A 149 -18.14 29.26 -7.82
N GLN A 150 -19.36 29.38 -8.35
CA GLN A 150 -20.36 30.33 -7.88
C GLN A 150 -20.85 30.02 -6.47
N GLN A 151 -20.98 28.73 -6.12
CA GLN A 151 -21.31 28.31 -4.76
C GLN A 151 -20.20 28.70 -3.75
N ASN A 152 -18.95 28.82 -4.20
CA ASN A 152 -17.81 29.19 -3.35
C ASN A 152 -17.70 30.68 -3.08
N GLY A 153 -18.21 31.53 -3.99
CA GLY A 153 -18.21 32.98 -3.80
C GLY A 153 -19.05 33.47 -2.61
N LYS A 154 -19.83 32.59 -1.97
CA LYS A 154 -20.64 32.89 -0.77
C LYS A 154 -20.06 32.37 0.55
N LEU A 155 -18.90 31.72 0.54
CA LEU A 155 -18.24 31.30 1.77
C LEU A 155 -17.16 32.31 2.12
N GLU A 156 -17.32 32.96 3.27
CA GLU A 156 -16.28 33.75 3.91
C GLU A 156 -14.97 32.98 3.85
N LYS A 157 -13.88 33.68 3.52
CA LYS A 157 -12.51 33.15 3.59
C LYS A 157 -12.27 32.71 5.04
N THR A 158 -12.60 31.47 5.36
CA THR A 158 -12.18 30.87 6.62
C THR A 158 -10.68 30.69 6.48
N PHE A 159 -9.94 31.68 6.96
CA PHE A 159 -8.55 31.50 7.31
C PHE A 159 -8.52 30.31 8.26
N VAL A 160 -8.11 29.15 7.73
CA VAL A 160 -7.72 28.03 8.56
C VAL A 160 -6.52 28.57 9.34
N LYS A 161 -6.75 28.97 10.59
CA LYS A 161 -5.65 29.04 11.56
C LYS A 161 -4.90 27.74 11.37
N ASN A 162 -3.61 27.81 11.07
CA ASN A 162 -2.71 26.67 11.15
C ASN A 162 -2.76 26.16 12.59
N THR A 163 -3.80 25.40 12.92
CA THR A 163 -3.78 24.48 14.03
C THR A 163 -2.80 23.44 13.55
N THR A 164 -1.58 23.53 14.07
CA THR A 164 -0.67 22.40 14.22
C THR A 164 -1.50 21.13 14.26
N PHE A 165 -1.28 20.28 13.26
CA PHE A 165 -1.97 19.02 13.06
C PHE A 165 -1.96 18.22 14.37
N ASP A 166 -3.03 18.34 15.16
CA ASP A 166 -3.11 17.72 16.48
C ASP A 166 -3.76 16.35 16.29
N VAL A 167 -2.89 15.37 16.04
CA VAL A 167 -3.20 13.95 15.78
C VAL A 167 -4.15 13.34 16.83
N THR A 168 -4.29 13.99 17.99
CA THR A 168 -5.11 13.53 19.11
C THR A 168 -6.63 13.67 18.93
N LYS A 169 -7.12 14.50 17.99
CA LYS A 169 -8.56 14.79 17.84
C LYS A 169 -9.24 14.07 16.68
N GLU A 170 -8.47 13.38 15.85
CA GLU A 170 -9.03 12.59 14.76
C GLU A 170 -9.58 11.28 15.33
N LYS A 171 -10.87 11.00 15.09
CA LYS A 171 -11.40 9.66 15.35
C LYS A 171 -10.74 8.73 14.35
N VAL A 172 -9.64 8.12 14.77
CA VAL A 172 -9.06 6.96 14.10
C VAL A 172 -10.20 5.95 14.00
N GLU A 173 -10.75 5.77 12.80
CA GLU A 173 -11.43 4.51 12.48
C GLU A 173 -10.39 3.45 12.83
N LYS A 174 -10.63 2.70 13.91
CA LYS A 174 -9.84 1.52 14.21
C LYS A 174 -9.99 0.64 12.97
N ILE A 175 -9.00 0.69 12.10
CA ILE A 175 -8.73 -0.40 11.18
C ILE A 175 -8.63 -1.58 12.13
N GLU A 176 -9.62 -2.46 12.11
CA GLU A 176 -9.53 -3.71 12.84
C GLU A 176 -8.30 -4.40 12.27
N SER A 177 -7.15 -4.22 12.93
CA SER A 177 -5.99 -5.01 12.63
C SER A 177 -6.40 -6.40 13.07
N ASN A 178 -6.86 -7.22 12.13
CA ASN A 178 -7.00 -8.67 12.30
C ASN A 178 -5.60 -9.34 12.44
N GLU A 179 -4.61 -8.56 12.85
CA GLU A 179 -3.31 -9.00 13.32
C GLU A 179 -3.52 -9.61 14.70
N LYS A 180 -3.25 -10.91 14.80
CA LYS A 180 -3.27 -11.65 16.05
C LYS A 180 -1.88 -11.61 16.68
N GLY A 181 -1.83 -11.42 17.99
CA GLY A 181 -0.60 -11.54 18.76
C GLY A 181 0.01 -12.93 18.61
N TYR A 182 1.33 -13.00 18.50
CA TYR A 182 2.05 -14.26 18.43
C TYR A 182 2.26 -14.81 19.85
N HIS A 183 1.64 -15.94 20.15
CA HIS A 183 1.79 -16.65 21.42
C HIS A 183 2.60 -17.91 21.15
N THR A 184 3.69 -18.10 21.88
CA THR A 184 4.55 -19.29 21.78
C THR A 184 4.33 -20.18 22.98
N TYR A 185 4.26 -21.48 22.77
CA TYR A 185 4.20 -22.45 23.86
C TYR A 185 5.50 -22.40 24.67
N GLN A 186 5.42 -21.92 25.92
CA GLN A 186 6.61 -21.68 26.73
C GLN A 186 7.17 -22.92 27.45
N GLY A 187 6.56 -24.11 27.26
CA GLY A 187 7.06 -25.33 27.90
C GLY A 187 7.12 -25.25 29.42
N LEU A 188 6.05 -24.74 30.05
CA LEU A 188 5.96 -24.55 31.51
C LEU A 188 5.97 -25.88 32.33
N GLU A 189 5.98 -27.02 31.66
CA GLU A 189 6.01 -28.37 32.24
C GLU A 189 7.23 -29.14 31.72
N ASP A 190 7.60 -30.25 32.36
CA ASP A 190 8.69 -31.14 31.92
C ASP A 190 8.38 -31.73 30.53
N THR A 191 8.86 -31.04 29.49
CA THR A 191 8.67 -31.44 28.08
C THR A 191 9.41 -32.72 27.74
N ASP A 192 10.42 -33.12 28.51
CA ASP A 192 11.16 -34.36 28.27
C ASP A 192 10.34 -35.59 28.68
N ALA A 193 9.52 -35.47 29.73
CA ALA A 193 8.70 -36.57 30.24
C ALA A 193 7.43 -36.86 29.41
N MET A 194 6.95 -35.90 28.60
CA MET A 194 5.73 -36.10 27.80
C MET A 194 6.01 -36.83 26.47
N SER A 195 5.00 -37.52 25.91
CA SER A 195 5.10 -38.06 24.55
C SER A 195 4.98 -36.97 23.50
N ASP A 196 5.49 -37.22 22.29
CA ASP A 196 5.36 -36.27 21.17
C ASP A 196 3.89 -36.00 20.81
N GLU A 197 2.99 -36.95 21.03
CA GLU A 197 1.54 -36.75 20.85
C GLU A 197 0.98 -35.68 21.81
N VAL A 198 1.34 -35.78 23.09
CA VAL A 198 0.87 -34.83 24.11
C VAL A 198 1.49 -33.46 23.87
N LEU A 199 2.79 -33.41 23.57
CA LEU A 199 3.50 -32.18 23.26
C LEU A 199 2.91 -31.50 22.02
N ALA A 200 2.68 -32.25 20.93
CA ALA A 200 2.10 -31.74 19.70
C ALA A 200 0.74 -31.08 19.94
N LYS A 201 -0.14 -31.72 20.72
CA LYS A 201 -1.46 -31.15 21.07
C LYS A 201 -1.34 -29.87 21.88
N LYS A 202 -0.43 -29.81 22.84
CA LYS A 202 -0.21 -28.60 23.67
C LYS A 202 0.34 -27.44 22.86
N ILE A 203 1.33 -27.68 22.01
CA ILE A 203 1.88 -26.67 21.11
C ILE A 203 0.77 -26.17 20.18
N LEU A 204 0.04 -27.08 19.52
CA LEU A 204 -1.00 -26.70 18.58
C LEU A 204 -2.14 -25.92 19.22
N ALA A 205 -2.58 -26.30 20.42
CA ALA A 205 -3.62 -25.57 21.14
C ALA A 205 -3.22 -24.12 21.45
N CYS A 206 -1.91 -23.86 21.60
CA CYS A 206 -1.39 -22.52 21.83
C CYS A 206 -1.13 -21.74 20.53
N GLU A 207 -0.62 -22.42 19.50
CA GLU A 207 -0.03 -21.78 18.32
C GLU A 207 -0.77 -22.06 16.99
N GLN A 208 -1.93 -22.70 17.00
CA GLN A 208 -2.71 -22.89 15.77
C GLN A 208 -3.13 -21.56 15.12
N PRO A 209 -3.27 -21.49 13.78
CA PRO A 209 -2.95 -22.54 12.81
C PRO A 209 -1.45 -22.79 12.67
N MET A 210 -1.03 -24.02 12.33
CA MET A 210 0.38 -24.31 12.08
C MET A 210 0.54 -25.19 10.83
N THR A 211 1.66 -25.06 10.13
CA THR A 211 2.03 -26.05 9.11
C THR A 211 2.62 -27.27 9.80
N LEU A 212 2.57 -28.43 9.13
CA LEU A 212 3.22 -29.65 9.62
C LEU A 212 4.71 -29.44 9.94
N MET A 213 5.42 -28.73 9.05
CA MET A 213 6.85 -28.42 9.23
C MET A 213 7.10 -27.49 10.42
N TYR A 214 6.21 -26.51 10.67
CA TYR A 214 6.36 -25.62 11.81
C TYR A 214 6.15 -26.38 13.13
N LEU A 215 5.17 -27.29 13.21
CA LEU A 215 4.99 -28.16 14.37
C LEU A 215 6.21 -29.07 14.61
N CYS A 216 6.77 -29.65 13.56
CA CYS A 216 8.01 -30.44 13.66
C CYS A 216 9.17 -29.61 14.22
N ARG A 217 9.32 -28.36 13.77
CA ARG A 217 10.36 -27.46 14.30
C ARG A 217 10.14 -27.16 15.78
N CYS A 218 8.91 -26.90 16.20
CA CYS A 218 8.60 -26.63 17.61
C CYS A 218 8.94 -27.84 18.49
N ILE A 219 8.56 -29.05 18.07
CA ILE A 219 8.92 -30.28 18.78
C ILE A 219 10.44 -30.45 18.85
N CYS A 220 11.18 -30.25 17.75
CA CYS A 220 12.64 -30.27 17.77
C CYS A 220 13.24 -29.33 18.80
N VAL A 221 12.74 -28.09 18.88
CA VAL A 221 13.23 -27.09 19.84
C VAL A 221 13.00 -27.56 21.28
N HIS A 222 11.80 -28.04 21.60
CA HIS A 222 11.49 -28.54 22.95
C HIS A 222 12.24 -29.84 23.31
N ARG A 223 12.65 -30.63 22.32
CA ARG A 223 13.46 -31.85 22.50
C ARG A 223 14.97 -31.60 22.47
N GLY A 224 15.41 -30.34 22.36
CA GLY A 224 16.83 -29.99 22.23
C GLY A 224 17.50 -30.53 20.95
N ALA A 225 16.72 -30.90 19.94
CA ALA A 225 17.23 -31.44 18.69
C ALA A 225 17.68 -30.32 17.73
N ALA A 226 18.88 -30.48 17.14
CA ALA A 226 19.47 -29.44 16.28
C ALA A 226 18.74 -29.24 14.93
N ARG A 227 18.07 -30.27 14.42
CA ARG A 227 17.38 -30.21 13.12
C ARG A 227 16.18 -31.15 13.06
N VAL A 228 15.20 -30.78 12.24
CA VAL A 228 14.08 -31.65 11.86
C VAL A 228 14.58 -32.81 10.99
N THR A 229 14.27 -34.04 11.37
CA THR A 229 14.63 -35.26 10.65
C THR A 229 13.42 -35.83 9.90
N SER A 230 13.66 -36.62 8.85
CA SER A 230 12.58 -37.28 8.10
C SER A 230 11.74 -38.23 8.99
N SER A 231 12.39 -38.89 9.96
CA SER A 231 11.69 -39.74 10.94
C SER A 231 10.76 -38.93 11.84
N LEU A 232 11.18 -37.74 12.29
CA LEU A 232 10.31 -36.88 13.07
C LEU A 232 9.12 -36.39 12.23
N VAL A 233 9.37 -35.98 10.99
CA VAL A 233 8.29 -35.54 10.07
C VAL A 233 7.26 -36.66 9.87
N ALA A 234 7.72 -37.91 9.65
CA ALA A 234 6.84 -39.06 9.50
C ALA A 234 6.04 -39.34 10.80
N SER A 235 6.69 -39.25 11.96
CA SER A 235 6.01 -39.44 13.25
C SER A 235 4.98 -38.35 13.54
N VAL A 236 5.31 -37.08 13.35
CA VAL A 236 4.38 -35.96 13.56
C VAL A 236 3.24 -36.00 12.55
N LYS A 237 3.48 -36.46 11.32
CA LYS A 237 2.42 -36.68 10.33
C LYS A 237 1.43 -37.74 10.79
N ASP A 238 1.92 -38.89 11.28
CA ASP A 238 1.04 -39.94 11.84
C ASP A 238 0.21 -39.42 13.02
N ILE A 239 0.81 -38.61 13.89
CA ILE A 239 0.10 -37.94 15.00
C ILE A 239 -1.00 -37.02 14.45
N ALA A 240 -0.69 -36.22 13.42
CA ALA A 240 -1.64 -35.31 12.80
C ALA A 240 -2.82 -36.05 12.18
N ASP A 241 -2.55 -37.10 11.40
CA ASP A 241 -3.56 -37.90 10.70
C ASP A 241 -4.49 -38.63 11.70
N ARG A 242 -4.00 -39.02 12.88
CA ARG A 242 -4.80 -39.72 13.90
C ARG A 242 -5.55 -38.80 14.87
N LEU A 243 -4.96 -37.66 15.24
CA LEU A 243 -5.37 -36.93 16.44
C LEU A 243 -5.74 -35.46 16.21
N LEU A 244 -5.40 -34.88 15.05
CA LEU A 244 -5.58 -33.46 14.77
C LEU A 244 -6.58 -33.26 13.63
N PHE A 245 -7.14 -32.05 13.51
CA PHE A 245 -7.89 -31.69 12.32
C PHE A 245 -6.94 -31.13 11.27
N VAL A 246 -6.85 -31.82 10.13
CA VAL A 246 -5.99 -31.47 9.00
C VAL A 246 -6.83 -30.81 7.91
N GLN A 247 -6.42 -29.61 7.50
CA GLN A 247 -7.04 -28.86 6.41
C GLN A 247 -6.04 -28.65 5.29
N GLU A 248 -6.38 -29.08 4.08
CA GLU A 248 -5.58 -28.87 2.88
C GLU A 248 -6.06 -27.64 2.12
N ILE A 249 -5.18 -26.65 1.96
CA ILE A 249 -5.44 -25.46 1.14
C ILE A 249 -4.31 -25.30 0.14
N GLY A 250 -4.61 -25.49 -1.15
CA GLY A 250 -3.59 -25.50 -2.20
C GLY A 250 -2.56 -26.60 -1.94
N ASN A 251 -1.31 -26.20 -1.74
CA ASN A 251 -0.20 -27.11 -1.41
C ASN A 251 0.18 -27.09 0.09
N SER A 252 -0.60 -26.40 0.92
CA SER A 252 -0.33 -26.23 2.35
C SER A 252 -1.24 -27.10 3.20
N THR A 253 -0.64 -28.03 3.94
CA THR A 253 -1.28 -28.77 5.02
C THR A 253 -1.31 -27.93 6.29
N ILE A 254 -2.50 -27.59 6.77
CA ILE A 254 -2.73 -26.75 7.96
C ILE A 254 -3.30 -27.62 9.07
N LEU A 255 -2.71 -27.51 10.25
CA LEU A 255 -3.08 -28.26 11.44
C LEU A 255 -3.91 -27.39 12.38
N TRP A 256 -4.92 -28.01 12.97
CA TRP A 256 -5.85 -27.42 13.93
C TRP A 256 -6.19 -28.42 15.05
N THR A 257 -6.62 -27.92 16.20
CA THR A 257 -7.14 -28.77 17.27
C THR A 257 -8.45 -29.45 16.86
N ASP A 258 -9.30 -28.73 16.14
CA ASP A 258 -10.60 -29.17 15.69
C ASP A 258 -11.09 -28.33 14.50
N LYS A 259 -12.18 -28.79 13.88
CA LYS A 259 -12.80 -28.12 12.73
C LYS A 259 -13.38 -26.74 13.08
N ALA A 260 -13.89 -26.53 14.29
CA ALA A 260 -14.49 -25.26 14.69
C ALA A 260 -13.45 -24.14 14.76
N CYS A 261 -12.23 -24.46 15.21
CA CYS A 261 -11.08 -23.55 15.16
C CYS A 261 -10.71 -23.17 13.72
N ALA A 262 -10.71 -24.14 12.79
CA ALA A 262 -10.44 -23.88 11.38
C ALA A 262 -11.49 -22.97 10.74
N ASP A 263 -12.78 -23.24 10.99
CA ASP A 263 -13.89 -22.50 10.39
C ASP A 263 -14.02 -21.06 10.93
N SER A 264 -13.62 -20.83 12.18
CA SER A 264 -13.72 -19.51 12.85
C SER A 264 -12.47 -18.64 12.71
N PHE A 265 -11.37 -19.16 12.18
CA PHE A 265 -10.12 -18.42 12.14
C PHE A 265 -10.12 -17.31 11.09
N SER A 266 -10.23 -16.08 11.56
CA SER A 266 -9.94 -14.88 10.79
C SER A 266 -8.60 -14.26 11.22
N GLY A 267 -7.90 -13.60 10.30
CA GLY A 267 -6.68 -12.85 10.60
C GLY A 267 -5.37 -13.60 10.38
N TYR A 268 -4.27 -12.99 10.82
CA TYR A 268 -2.91 -13.46 10.57
C TYR A 268 -1.98 -13.03 11.69
N ARG A 269 -0.84 -13.70 11.83
CA ARG A 269 0.25 -13.31 12.74
C ARG A 269 1.48 -12.90 11.96
N GLN A 270 2.22 -11.91 12.48
CA GLN A 270 3.55 -11.59 11.98
C GLN A 270 4.47 -12.82 12.06
N ALA A 271 5.48 -12.87 11.20
CA ALA A 271 6.41 -13.97 11.12
C ALA A 271 7.15 -14.23 12.45
N HIS A 272 7.52 -13.19 13.21
CA HIS A 272 8.30 -13.33 14.47
C HIS A 272 9.51 -14.28 14.34
N GLY A 273 10.24 -14.19 13.23
CA GLY A 273 11.40 -15.04 12.94
C GLY A 273 11.09 -16.36 12.22
N ARG A 274 9.81 -16.69 11.97
CA ARG A 274 9.40 -17.79 11.08
C ARG A 274 9.83 -17.52 9.63
N ASP A 275 10.25 -18.58 8.94
CA ASP A 275 10.36 -18.53 7.47
C ASP A 275 8.95 -18.51 6.86
N ILE A 276 8.79 -17.94 5.67
CA ILE A 276 7.50 -17.89 4.98
C ILE A 276 6.90 -19.28 4.76
N THR A 277 7.72 -20.32 4.58
CA THR A 277 7.22 -21.71 4.43
C THR A 277 6.61 -22.29 5.71
N GLU A 278 6.85 -21.64 6.84
CA GLU A 278 6.31 -22.03 8.15
C GLU A 278 5.02 -21.27 8.48
N ILE A 279 4.67 -20.26 7.68
CA ILE A 279 3.43 -19.52 7.81
C ILE A 279 2.33 -20.27 7.04
N PRO A 280 1.27 -20.75 7.72
CA PRO A 280 0.14 -21.39 7.07
C PRO A 280 -0.47 -20.52 5.98
N LEU A 281 -0.86 -21.14 4.87
CA LEU A 281 -1.43 -20.42 3.73
C LEU A 281 -2.68 -19.62 4.11
N ILE A 282 -3.49 -20.09 5.06
CA ILE A 282 -4.66 -19.36 5.57
C ILE A 282 -4.30 -17.99 6.18
N GLU A 283 -3.14 -17.88 6.86
CA GLU A 283 -2.68 -16.59 7.40
C GLU A 283 -2.28 -15.64 6.28
N ILE A 284 -1.60 -16.17 5.25
CA ILE A 284 -1.23 -15.41 4.05
C ILE A 284 -2.49 -14.90 3.33
N MET A 285 -3.46 -15.79 3.12
CA MET A 285 -4.74 -15.46 2.49
C MET A 285 -5.50 -14.39 3.28
N ASN A 286 -5.57 -14.51 4.61
CA ASN A 286 -6.22 -13.52 5.45
C ASN A 286 -5.50 -12.16 5.41
N ALA A 287 -4.17 -12.15 5.37
CA ALA A 287 -3.38 -10.93 5.21
C ALA A 287 -3.61 -10.25 3.84
N ILE A 288 -3.76 -11.06 2.77
CA ILE A 288 -4.14 -10.57 1.43
C ILE A 288 -5.53 -9.95 1.46
N ILE A 289 -6.55 -10.67 1.96
CA ILE A 289 -7.94 -10.19 2.02
C ILE A 289 -8.01 -8.87 2.78
N LEU A 290 -7.34 -8.79 3.93
CA LEU A 290 -7.31 -7.58 4.74
C LEU A 290 -6.67 -6.40 3.98
N THR A 291 -5.55 -6.65 3.30
CA THR A 291 -4.87 -5.61 2.51
C THR A 291 -5.74 -5.14 1.33
N VAL A 292 -6.40 -6.05 0.62
CA VAL A 292 -7.31 -5.68 -0.47
C VAL A 292 -8.51 -4.89 0.06
N ARG A 293 -9.08 -5.29 1.20
CA ARG A 293 -10.17 -4.56 1.86
C ARG A 293 -9.78 -3.13 2.21
N GLU A 294 -8.58 -2.92 2.74
CA GLU A 294 -8.09 -1.58 3.12
C GLU A 294 -7.79 -0.68 1.91
N GLN A 295 -7.36 -1.28 0.79
CA GLN A 295 -6.94 -0.56 -0.43
C GLN A 295 -8.06 -0.45 -1.48
N LEU A 296 -9.18 -1.16 -1.27
CA LEU A 296 -10.34 -1.35 -2.15
C LEU A 296 -10.01 -2.10 -3.45
N SER A 297 -9.02 -1.60 -4.19
CA SER A 297 -8.45 -2.24 -5.37
C SER A 297 -6.99 -1.84 -5.52
N ILE A 298 -6.13 -2.81 -5.81
CA ILE A 298 -4.67 -2.66 -5.80
C ILE A 298 -4.02 -3.53 -6.87
N LYS A 299 -2.95 -3.04 -7.51
CA LYS A 299 -2.17 -3.84 -8.47
C LYS A 299 -1.50 -5.04 -7.78
N THR A 300 -1.51 -6.19 -8.44
CA THR A 300 -1.01 -7.46 -7.90
C THR A 300 0.43 -7.37 -7.36
N ASP A 301 1.33 -6.66 -8.07
CA ASP A 301 2.72 -6.48 -7.62
C ASP A 301 2.83 -5.70 -6.29
N ALA A 302 2.08 -4.60 -6.14
CA ALA A 302 2.11 -3.86 -4.87
C ALA A 302 1.36 -4.58 -3.75
N LEU A 303 0.31 -5.33 -4.06
CA LEU A 303 -0.39 -6.15 -3.08
C LEU A 303 0.59 -7.11 -2.42
N THR A 304 1.36 -7.87 -3.20
CA THR A 304 2.35 -8.81 -2.63
C THR A 304 3.43 -8.09 -1.82
N LEU A 305 3.90 -6.90 -2.22
CA LEU A 305 4.86 -6.12 -1.45
C LEU A 305 4.29 -5.65 -0.10
N LEU A 306 3.06 -5.13 -0.09
CA LEU A 306 2.39 -4.69 1.13
C LEU A 306 2.12 -5.86 2.07
N VAL A 307 1.66 -7.00 1.53
CA VAL A 307 1.40 -8.21 2.33
C VAL A 307 2.71 -8.78 2.90
N ALA A 308 3.80 -8.80 2.13
CA ALA A 308 5.12 -9.23 2.63
C ALA A 308 5.55 -8.37 3.83
N LYS A 309 5.46 -7.05 3.71
CA LYS A 309 5.78 -6.12 4.80
C LYS A 309 4.85 -6.31 5.99
N ARG A 310 3.56 -6.53 5.73
CA ARG A 310 2.53 -6.80 6.75
C ARG A 310 2.77 -8.11 7.49
N LEU A 311 3.33 -9.13 6.86
CA LEU A 311 3.72 -10.38 7.52
C LEU A 311 5.09 -10.28 8.25
N GLY A 312 5.77 -9.14 8.15
CA GLY A 312 7.03 -8.89 8.86
C GLY A 312 8.28 -9.14 8.01
N PHE A 313 8.14 -9.38 6.71
CA PHE A 313 9.29 -9.57 5.81
C PHE A 313 9.77 -8.24 5.23
N SER A 314 11.03 -7.89 5.48
CA SER A 314 11.61 -6.65 4.96
C SER A 314 11.84 -6.66 3.46
N ARG A 315 11.92 -7.84 2.83
CA ARG A 315 12.17 -8.03 1.40
C ARG A 315 11.27 -9.13 0.83
N ARG A 316 10.77 -8.91 -0.40
CA ARG A 316 10.10 -9.94 -1.21
C ARG A 316 11.15 -10.77 -1.95
N GLY A 317 11.69 -11.79 -1.29
CA GLY A 317 12.56 -12.80 -1.92
C GLY A 317 11.75 -13.84 -2.71
N SER A 318 12.41 -14.73 -3.45
CA SER A 318 11.74 -15.73 -4.31
C SER A 318 10.76 -16.63 -3.54
N LYS A 319 11.15 -17.13 -2.36
CA LYS A 319 10.26 -17.94 -1.50
C LYS A 319 9.03 -17.16 -1.03
N VAL A 320 9.23 -15.90 -0.64
CA VAL A 320 8.13 -15.03 -0.16
C VAL A 320 7.17 -14.75 -1.31
N ASP A 321 7.69 -14.39 -2.47
CA ASP A 321 6.90 -14.15 -3.67
C ASP A 321 6.08 -15.39 -4.07
N GLN A 322 6.69 -16.57 -4.04
CA GLN A 322 6.02 -17.83 -4.35
C GLN A 322 4.86 -18.13 -3.39
N ALA A 323 5.08 -18.02 -2.08
CA ALA A 323 4.02 -18.27 -1.09
C ALA A 323 2.86 -17.26 -1.19
N LEU A 324 3.16 -15.99 -1.51
CA LEU A 324 2.14 -14.97 -1.74
C LEU A 324 1.33 -15.24 -3.01
N LYS A 325 1.98 -15.71 -4.08
CA LYS A 325 1.30 -16.14 -5.31
C LYS A 325 0.39 -17.33 -5.07
N GLU A 326 0.85 -18.33 -4.32
CA GLU A 326 0.02 -19.48 -3.92
C GLU A 326 -1.21 -19.03 -3.12
N GLY A 327 -1.04 -18.06 -2.21
CA GLY A 327 -2.16 -17.49 -1.45
C GLY A 327 -3.15 -16.72 -2.35
N LEU A 328 -2.64 -15.95 -3.31
CA LEU A 328 -3.47 -15.26 -4.31
C LEU A 328 -4.24 -16.25 -5.19
N GLU A 329 -3.58 -17.29 -5.70
CA GLU A 329 -4.23 -18.33 -6.51
C GLU A 329 -5.33 -19.06 -5.72
N ALA A 330 -5.09 -19.39 -4.45
CA ALA A 330 -6.10 -20.02 -3.60
C ALA A 330 -7.33 -19.12 -3.41
N LEU A 331 -7.12 -17.80 -3.25
CA LEU A 331 -8.20 -16.82 -3.13
C LEU A 331 -8.97 -16.62 -4.44
N LEU A 332 -8.27 -16.61 -5.58
CA LEU A 332 -8.89 -16.51 -6.91
C LEU A 332 -9.73 -17.77 -7.21
N ARG A 333 -9.19 -18.97 -6.92
CA ARG A 333 -9.91 -20.25 -7.10
C ARG A 333 -11.17 -20.33 -6.24
N SER A 334 -11.10 -19.84 -5.00
CA SER A 334 -12.26 -19.76 -4.09
C SER A 334 -13.21 -18.61 -4.38
N LYS A 335 -12.89 -17.74 -5.36
CA LYS A 335 -13.64 -16.51 -5.69
C LYS A 335 -13.76 -15.53 -4.53
N SER A 336 -12.84 -15.59 -3.57
CA SER A 336 -12.78 -14.65 -2.43
C SER A 336 -12.21 -13.28 -2.83
N ILE A 337 -11.50 -13.23 -3.96
CA ILE A 337 -11.00 -12.01 -4.62
C ILE A 337 -11.25 -12.13 -6.13
N LEU A 338 -11.26 -11.00 -6.82
CA LEU A 338 -11.33 -10.89 -8.28
C LEU A 338 -10.09 -10.17 -8.78
N GLU A 339 -9.52 -10.65 -9.89
CA GLU A 339 -8.45 -9.96 -10.62
C GLU A 339 -8.98 -9.48 -11.97
N THR A 340 -8.73 -8.22 -12.31
CA THR A 340 -9.09 -7.60 -13.60
C THR A 340 -7.98 -6.66 -14.00
N ASP A 341 -7.39 -6.84 -15.19
CA ASP A 341 -6.30 -6.02 -15.73
C ASP A 341 -5.11 -5.85 -14.76
N GLY A 342 -4.78 -6.91 -14.00
CA GLY A 342 -3.70 -6.89 -13.00
C GLY A 342 -4.00 -6.13 -11.70
N PHE A 343 -5.26 -5.75 -11.49
CA PHE A 343 -5.76 -5.23 -10.23
C PHE A 343 -6.60 -6.26 -9.50
N VAL A 344 -6.38 -6.38 -8.19
CA VAL A 344 -7.10 -7.27 -7.29
C VAL A 344 -8.09 -6.46 -6.45
N ARG A 345 -9.34 -6.95 -6.38
CA ARG A 345 -10.42 -6.38 -5.54
C ARG A 345 -11.25 -7.48 -4.87
N LEU A 346 -12.05 -7.11 -3.88
CA LEU A 346 -13.06 -8.01 -3.31
C LEU A 346 -14.26 -8.15 -4.28
N PRO A 347 -14.93 -9.32 -4.34
CA PRO A 347 -16.21 -9.47 -5.02
C PRO A 347 -17.28 -8.57 -4.39
N GLU A 348 -18.23 -8.13 -5.21
CA GLU A 348 -19.35 -7.25 -4.82
C GLU A 348 -20.40 -7.95 -3.95
#